data_AF-A0A1F9A6C8-F1
#
_entry.id   AF-A0A1F9A6C8-F1
#
_cell.length_a   1.000
_cell.length_b   1.000
_cell.length_c   1.000
_cell.angle_alpha   90.00
_cell.angle_beta   90.00
_cell.angle_gamma   90.00
#
_symmetry.space_group_name_H-M   'P 1'
#
loop_
_entity.id
_entity.type
_entity.pdbx_description
1 polymer ?
#
loop_
_entity_poly.entity_id
_entity_poly.type
_entity_poly.pdbx_seq_one_letter_code
_entity_poly.pdbx_strand_id
1 'polypeptide(L)'
;MNLSNPKSPEEKSYLGLTGSGNFKIPQIKAKAVIVEIFSMYCPYCQKEAPGVNELYQAIESNPELKDKIKLIGIGAGNTSYEVGVFKKTYKVLFPLFPDGDFTIHKMLGDIRTPYFIVVKMNDDGTHQVVHSEVGGFAGPQPFLEMVLTASGLK
;
A
#
# COMPACT_ATOMS: atom_id res chain seq x y z
N MET A 1 -10.26 6.53 -3.88
CA MET A 1 -8.93 7.14 -4.07
C MET A 1 -8.54 7.05 -5.53
N ASN A 2 -8.05 8.14 -6.12
CA ASN A 2 -7.57 8.18 -7.51
C ASN A 2 -6.06 8.44 -7.46
N LEU A 3 -5.24 7.55 -8.02
CA LEU A 3 -3.78 7.60 -7.96
C LEU A 3 -3.23 7.69 -9.37
N SER A 4 -2.13 8.42 -9.57
CA SER A 4 -1.44 8.44 -10.86
C SER A 4 -0.72 7.11 -11.11
N ASN A 5 -0.80 6.61 -12.34
CA ASN A 5 -0.10 5.39 -12.72
C ASN A 5 1.41 5.49 -12.42
N PRO A 6 2.05 4.40 -11.98
CA PRO A 6 3.49 4.36 -11.81
C PRO A 6 4.22 4.73 -13.10
N LYS A 7 5.30 5.50 -12.97
CA LYS A 7 6.21 5.78 -14.11
C LYS A 7 7.14 4.61 -14.40
N SER A 8 7.45 3.79 -13.39
CA SER A 8 8.28 2.58 -13.54
C SER A 8 7.48 1.46 -14.21
N PRO A 9 7.98 0.86 -15.30
CA PRO A 9 7.38 -0.34 -15.89
C PRO A 9 7.29 -1.50 -14.90
N GLU A 10 8.27 -1.64 -14.00
CA GLU A 10 8.33 -2.68 -12.98
C GLU A 10 7.20 -2.52 -11.96
N GLU A 11 7.00 -1.31 -11.43
CA GLU A 11 5.89 -1.02 -10.51
C GLU A 11 4.53 -1.21 -11.18
N LYS A 12 4.42 -0.82 -12.45
CA LYS A 12 3.19 -1.00 -13.22
C LYS A 12 2.87 -2.49 -13.45
N SER A 13 3.90 -3.28 -13.79
CA SER A 13 3.80 -4.73 -13.93
C SER A 13 3.43 -5.39 -12.60
N TYR A 14 4.07 -4.98 -11.50
CA TYR A 14 3.78 -5.44 -10.14
C TYR A 14 2.30 -5.25 -9.77
N LEU A 15 1.70 -4.11 -10.13
CA LEU A 15 0.28 -3.82 -9.88
C LEU A 15 -0.67 -4.41 -10.94
N GLY A 16 -0.14 -4.96 -12.05
CA GLY A 16 -0.94 -5.46 -13.16
C GLY A 16 -1.76 -4.39 -13.88
N LEU A 17 -1.32 -3.12 -13.83
CA LEU A 17 -2.03 -1.98 -14.42
C LEU A 17 -1.72 -1.86 -15.92
N THR A 18 -2.71 -1.46 -16.72
CA THR A 18 -2.57 -1.16 -18.14
C THR A 18 -2.92 0.30 -18.43
N GLY A 19 -2.46 0.84 -19.56
CA GLY A 19 -2.80 2.22 -19.97
C GLY A 19 -1.96 3.33 -19.31
N SER A 20 -2.43 4.57 -19.37
CA SER A 20 -1.78 5.76 -18.81
C SER A 20 -2.79 6.62 -18.04
N GLY A 21 -2.33 7.62 -17.31
CA GLY A 21 -3.20 8.50 -16.51
C GLY A 21 -3.38 7.98 -15.08
N ASN A 22 -4.61 8.00 -14.56
CA ASN A 22 -4.89 7.63 -13.18
C ASN A 22 -5.60 6.27 -13.07
N PHE A 23 -5.50 5.65 -11.89
CA PHE A 23 -6.17 4.40 -11.54
C PHE A 23 -6.74 4.47 -10.11
N LYS A 24 -7.69 3.59 -9.81
CA LYS A 24 -8.23 3.34 -8.47
C LYS A 24 -7.70 2.00 -7.96
N ILE A 25 -7.61 1.86 -6.64
CA ILE A 25 -7.14 0.62 -5.98
C ILE A 25 -7.79 -0.66 -6.54
N PRO A 26 -9.12 -0.71 -6.81
CA PRO A 26 -9.76 -1.91 -7.37
C PRO A 26 -9.32 -2.31 -8.78
N GLN A 27 -8.54 -1.47 -9.47
CA GLN A 27 -7.97 -1.80 -10.78
C GLN A 27 -6.62 -2.53 -10.66
N ILE A 28 -6.03 -2.62 -9.45
CA ILE A 28 -4.83 -3.42 -9.21
C ILE A 28 -5.19 -4.90 -9.35
N LYS A 29 -4.40 -5.67 -10.10
CA LYS A 29 -4.60 -7.10 -10.30
C LYS A 29 -4.14 -7.88 -9.06
N ALA A 30 -5.01 -7.99 -8.07
CA ALA A 30 -4.79 -8.72 -6.82
C ALA A 30 -6.14 -9.15 -6.20
N LYS A 31 -6.11 -10.06 -5.22
CA LYS A 31 -7.26 -10.40 -4.36
C LYS A 31 -7.34 -9.50 -3.13
N ALA A 32 -6.21 -8.99 -2.65
CA ALA A 32 -6.13 -8.00 -1.58
C ALA A 32 -5.04 -6.96 -1.88
N VAL A 33 -5.30 -5.71 -1.49
CA VAL A 33 -4.32 -4.63 -1.54
C VAL A 33 -4.16 -4.04 -0.15
N ILE A 34 -2.94 -4.07 0.36
CA ILE A 34 -2.53 -3.39 1.58
C ILE A 34 -2.10 -1.98 1.18
N VAL A 35 -2.64 -0.97 1.86
CA VAL A 35 -2.38 0.44 1.63
C VAL A 35 -1.81 1.04 2.91
N GLU A 36 -0.55 1.48 2.86
CA GLU A 36 0.06 2.26 3.92
C GLU A 36 -0.14 3.75 3.63
N ILE A 37 -0.73 4.49 4.56
CA ILE A 37 -0.72 5.95 4.54
C ILE A 37 0.44 6.40 5.42
N PHE A 38 1.44 7.02 4.80
CA PHE A 38 2.66 7.45 5.47
C PHE A 38 2.90 8.94 5.28
N SER A 39 3.89 9.48 5.98
CA SER A 39 4.48 10.78 5.62
C SER A 39 5.98 10.73 5.80
N MET A 40 6.73 11.34 4.88
CA MET A 40 8.19 11.47 4.97
C MET A 40 8.63 12.11 6.29
N TYR A 41 7.80 12.98 6.87
CA TYR A 41 8.08 13.69 8.12
C TYR A 41 7.58 12.97 9.38
N CYS A 42 6.97 11.79 9.23
CA CYS A 42 6.46 11.02 10.37
C CYS A 42 7.54 10.07 10.92
N PRO A 43 8.06 10.29 12.14
CA PRO A 43 9.12 9.43 12.70
C PRO A 43 8.64 8.00 12.93
N TYR A 44 7.35 7.78 13.17
CA TYR A 44 6.78 6.44 13.26
C TYR A 44 6.81 5.73 11.91
N CYS A 45 6.45 6.40 10.80
CA CYS A 45 6.55 5.81 9.46
C CYS A 45 8.00 5.44 9.11
N GLN A 46 8.95 6.31 9.47
CA GLN A 46 10.38 6.06 9.27
C GLN A 46 10.85 4.83 10.04
N LYS A 47 10.38 4.66 11.29
CA LYS A 47 10.69 3.50 12.13
C LYS A 47 10.06 2.20 11.61
N GLU A 48 8.84 2.27 11.08
CA GLU A 48 8.11 1.10 10.58
C GLU A 48 8.57 0.64 9.19
N ALA A 49 9.14 1.52 8.37
CA ALA A 49 9.49 1.21 6.98
C ALA A 49 10.32 -0.09 6.78
N PRO A 50 11.31 -0.44 7.64
CA PRO A 50 11.98 -1.74 7.55
C PRO A 50 11.03 -2.93 7.74
N GLY A 51 10.10 -2.87 8.70
CA GLY A 51 9.11 -3.92 8.92
C GLY A 51 8.12 -4.04 7.77
N VAL A 52 7.73 -2.91 7.15
CA VAL A 52 6.88 -2.91 5.96
C VAL A 52 7.60 -3.56 4.76
N ASN A 53 8.93 -3.37 4.63
CA ASN A 53 9.73 -4.08 3.64
C ASN A 53 9.81 -5.59 3.90
N GLU A 54 9.90 -6.01 5.16
CA GLU A 54 9.85 -7.44 5.52
C GLU A 54 8.49 -8.06 5.18
N LEU A 55 7.40 -7.33 5.41
CA LEU A 55 6.06 -7.74 4.98
C LEU A 55 5.97 -7.91 3.46
N TYR A 56 6.48 -6.94 2.70
CA TYR A 56 6.56 -7.03 1.24
C TYR A 56 7.33 -8.28 0.80
N GLN A 57 8.51 -8.53 1.40
CA GLN A 57 9.33 -9.70 1.08
C GLN A 57 8.61 -11.01 1.41
N ALA A 58 7.93 -11.10 2.55
CA ALA A 58 7.15 -12.27 2.93
C ALA A 58 6.03 -12.59 1.92
N ILE A 59 5.38 -11.56 1.38
CA ILE A 59 4.36 -11.72 0.32
C ILE A 59 5.00 -12.17 -0.99
N GLU A 60 6.00 -11.45 -1.48
CA GLU A 60 6.55 -11.67 -2.83
C GLU A 60 7.43 -12.92 -2.94
N SER A 61 8.03 -13.37 -1.83
CA SER A 61 8.78 -14.63 -1.78
C SER A 61 7.87 -15.87 -1.73
N ASN A 62 6.58 -15.71 -1.44
CA ASN A 62 5.62 -16.81 -1.40
C ASN A 62 4.86 -16.94 -2.73
N PRO A 63 5.06 -18.03 -3.51
CA PRO A 63 4.38 -18.22 -4.80
C PRO A 63 2.85 -18.23 -4.71
N GLU A 64 2.29 -18.60 -3.56
CA GLU A 64 0.84 -18.64 -3.35
C GLU A 64 0.23 -17.25 -3.05
N LEU A 65 1.07 -16.27 -2.69
CA LEU A 65 0.64 -14.94 -2.23
C LEU A 65 1.05 -13.82 -3.17
N LYS A 66 2.20 -13.90 -3.84
CA LYS A 66 2.77 -12.81 -4.66
C LYS A 66 1.78 -12.26 -5.72
N ASP A 67 0.92 -13.10 -6.29
CA ASP A 67 -0.05 -12.67 -7.31
C ASP A 67 -1.45 -12.36 -6.73
N LYS A 68 -1.63 -12.59 -5.42
CA LYS A 68 -2.90 -12.39 -4.70
C LYS A 68 -2.88 -11.16 -3.79
N ILE A 69 -1.73 -10.76 -3.26
CA ILE A 69 -1.62 -9.65 -2.33
C ILE A 69 -0.63 -8.64 -2.90
N LYS A 70 -1.02 -7.36 -2.92
CA LYS A 70 -0.14 -6.25 -3.32
C LYS A 70 -0.07 -5.21 -2.22
N LEU A 71 1.05 -4.51 -2.15
CA LEU A 71 1.32 -3.46 -1.17
C LEU A 71 1.62 -2.15 -1.91
N ILE A 72 0.99 -1.08 -1.48
CA ILE A 72 1.26 0.29 -1.95
C ILE A 72 1.37 1.24 -0.76
N GLY A 73 2.10 2.33 -0.92
CA GLY A 73 2.11 3.42 0.04
C GLY A 73 1.62 4.73 -0.56
N ILE A 74 0.98 5.57 0.25
CA ILE A 74 0.49 6.89 -0.13
C ILE A 74 1.06 7.92 0.86
N GLY A 75 1.87 8.85 0.35
CA GLY A 75 2.52 9.88 1.13
C GLY A 75 1.61 11.08 1.37
N ALA A 76 0.92 11.09 2.51
CA ALA A 76 0.02 12.16 2.94
C ALA A 76 0.78 13.49 3.06
N GLY A 77 0.36 14.48 2.26
CA GLY A 77 1.01 15.78 2.19
C GLY A 77 2.38 15.78 1.54
N ASN A 78 2.77 14.68 0.89
CA ASN A 78 4.08 14.57 0.26
C ASN A 78 3.98 14.73 -1.26
N THR A 79 4.89 15.53 -1.79
CA THR A 79 5.20 15.66 -3.20
C THR A 79 5.85 14.39 -3.74
N SER A 80 5.86 14.23 -5.07
CA SER A 80 6.57 13.14 -5.74
C SER A 80 8.07 13.09 -5.39
N TYR A 81 8.68 14.25 -5.11
CA TYR A 81 10.07 14.35 -4.70
C TYR A 81 10.27 13.76 -3.30
N GLU A 82 9.47 14.17 -2.33
CA GLU A 82 9.55 13.67 -0.95
C GLU A 82 9.26 12.17 -0.86
N VAL A 83 8.26 11.69 -1.60
CA VAL A 83 8.00 10.26 -1.74
C VAL A 83 9.23 9.52 -2.30
N GLY A 84 9.89 10.08 -3.31
CA GLY A 84 11.13 9.54 -3.87
C GLY A 84 12.29 9.53 -2.87
N VAL A 85 12.44 10.57 -2.06
CA VAL A 85 13.44 10.63 -0.99
C VAL A 85 13.15 9.58 0.07
N PHE A 86 11.90 9.45 0.54
CA PHE A 86 11.51 8.41 1.49
C PHE A 86 11.80 7.01 0.95
N LYS A 87 11.40 6.74 -0.30
CA LYS A 87 11.65 5.46 -0.98
C LYS A 87 13.14 5.13 -1.00
N LYS A 88 14.00 6.08 -1.36
CA LYS A 88 15.45 5.89 -1.42
C LYS A 88 16.07 5.69 -0.05
N THR A 89 15.69 6.51 0.93
CA THR A 89 16.26 6.50 2.29
C THR A 89 15.97 5.18 3.01
N TYR A 90 14.72 4.71 2.95
CA TYR A 90 14.28 3.49 3.63
C TYR A 90 14.28 2.26 2.73
N LYS A 91 14.84 2.39 1.51
CA LYS A 91 14.94 1.32 0.50
C LYS A 91 13.59 0.61 0.27
N VAL A 92 12.52 1.40 0.19
CA VAL A 92 11.17 0.88 0.08
C VAL A 92 11.01 0.07 -1.21
N LEU A 93 10.56 -1.17 -1.08
CA LEU A 93 10.57 -2.18 -2.14
C LEU A 93 9.32 -2.19 -3.01
N PHE A 94 8.29 -1.46 -2.62
CA PHE A 94 6.98 -1.42 -3.29
C PHE A 94 6.66 -0.02 -3.85
N PRO A 95 5.62 0.11 -4.69
CA PRO A 95 5.22 1.39 -5.26
C PRO A 95 4.71 2.38 -4.19
N LEU A 96 5.20 3.62 -4.25
CA LEU A 96 4.74 4.72 -3.41
C LEU A 96 4.16 5.85 -4.27
N PHE A 97 3.06 6.45 -3.80
CA PHE A 97 2.33 7.49 -4.51
C PHE A 97 2.24 8.78 -3.68
N PRO A 98 2.37 9.96 -4.29
CA PRO A 98 2.21 11.23 -3.57
C PRO A 98 0.72 11.57 -3.34
N ASP A 99 0.44 12.22 -2.23
CA ASP A 99 -0.83 12.88 -1.90
C ASP A 99 -0.54 14.32 -1.46
N GLY A 100 0.11 15.10 -2.34
CA GLY A 100 0.67 16.40 -2.01
C GLY A 100 -0.34 17.49 -1.64
N ASP A 101 -1.59 17.37 -2.09
CA ASP A 101 -2.69 18.30 -1.76
C ASP A 101 -3.61 17.80 -0.62
N PHE A 102 -3.24 16.66 0.00
CA PHE A 102 -4.00 15.97 1.04
C PHE A 102 -5.39 15.49 0.59
N THR A 103 -5.66 15.35 -0.71
CA THR A 103 -6.97 14.91 -1.19
C THR A 103 -7.35 13.53 -0.64
N ILE A 104 -6.42 12.58 -0.64
CA ILE A 104 -6.66 11.22 -0.14
C ILE A 104 -6.69 11.21 1.38
N HIS A 105 -5.76 11.91 2.03
CA HIS A 105 -5.69 12.01 3.49
C HIS A 105 -6.97 12.62 4.10
N LYS A 106 -7.51 13.70 3.52
CA LYS A 106 -8.78 14.30 3.93
C LYS A 106 -9.98 13.40 3.66
N MET A 107 -9.98 12.69 2.52
CA MET A 107 -11.02 11.70 2.21
C MET A 107 -11.07 10.58 3.26
N LEU A 108 -9.93 10.26 3.88
CA LEU A 108 -9.82 9.29 4.97
C LEU A 108 -10.14 9.86 6.35
N GLY A 109 -10.49 11.14 6.48
CA GLY A 109 -10.87 11.77 7.75
C GLY A 109 -9.68 12.18 8.61
N ASP A 110 -8.62 12.69 8.00
CA ASP A 110 -7.45 13.27 8.69
C ASP A 110 -6.77 12.29 9.66
N ILE A 111 -6.67 11.03 9.23
CA ILE A 111 -6.04 9.94 9.98
C ILE A 111 -4.58 10.24 10.35
N ARG A 112 -4.14 9.72 11.49
CA ARG A 112 -2.71 9.75 11.90
C ARG A 112 -1.92 8.72 11.11
N THR A 113 -0.64 9.01 10.85
CA THR A 113 0.28 8.10 10.15
C THR A 113 1.27 7.44 11.12
N PRO A 114 1.75 6.20 10.84
CA PRO A 114 1.29 5.34 9.75
C PRO A 114 -0.15 4.85 9.97
N TYR A 115 -0.81 4.49 8.88
CA TYR A 115 -2.16 3.93 8.89
C TYR A 115 -2.25 2.85 7.83
N PHE A 116 -2.83 1.71 8.16
CA PHE A 116 -2.92 0.57 7.25
C PHE A 116 -4.38 0.28 6.90
N ILE A 117 -4.65 0.11 5.61
CA ILE A 117 -5.95 -0.29 5.08
C ILE A 117 -5.76 -1.55 4.25
N VAL A 118 -6.64 -2.53 4.41
CA VAL A 118 -6.67 -3.71 3.54
C VAL A 118 -7.95 -3.68 2.72
N VAL A 119 -7.80 -3.59 1.41
CA VAL A 119 -8.91 -3.62 0.45
C VAL A 119 -8.97 -5.00 -0.19
N LYS A 120 -10.04 -5.74 0.06
CA LYS A 120 -10.35 -7.01 -0.59
C LYS A 120 -11.07 -6.76 -1.91
N MET A 121 -10.64 -7.47 -2.97
CA MET A 121 -11.29 -7.50 -4.27
C MET A 121 -12.14 -8.77 -4.37
N ASN A 122 -13.42 -8.63 -4.69
CA ASN A 122 -14.35 -9.73 -4.87
C ASN A 122 -14.42 -10.14 -6.34
N ASP A 123 -14.80 -11.40 -6.59
CA ASP A 123 -14.87 -11.95 -7.96
C ASP A 123 -15.99 -11.34 -8.81
N ASP A 124 -16.99 -10.73 -8.16
CA ASP A 124 -18.10 -10.00 -8.80
C ASP A 124 -17.73 -8.57 -9.23
N GLY A 125 -16.46 -8.17 -9.06
CA GLY A 125 -15.95 -6.83 -9.39
C GLY A 125 -16.19 -5.77 -8.30
N THR A 126 -16.83 -6.14 -7.18
CA THR A 126 -16.92 -5.27 -6.01
C THR A 126 -15.65 -5.31 -5.16
N HIS A 127 -15.52 -4.38 -4.23
CA HIS A 127 -14.39 -4.33 -3.29
C HIS A 127 -14.88 -3.83 -1.93
N GLN A 128 -14.16 -4.22 -0.88
CA GLN A 128 -14.48 -3.84 0.49
C GLN A 128 -13.22 -3.62 1.32
N VAL A 129 -13.28 -2.69 2.27
CA VAL A 129 -12.25 -2.55 3.30
C VAL A 129 -12.50 -3.63 4.35
N VAL A 130 -11.54 -4.55 4.52
CA VAL A 130 -11.64 -5.66 5.48
C VAL A 130 -10.81 -5.44 6.74
N HIS A 131 -9.87 -4.51 6.70
CA HIS A 131 -9.08 -4.09 7.84
C HIS A 131 -8.69 -2.62 7.72
N SER A 132 -8.61 -1.94 8.86
CA SER A 132 -8.21 -0.54 8.93
C SER A 132 -7.68 -0.23 10.33
N GLU A 133 -6.41 0.16 10.45
CA GLU A 133 -5.78 0.44 11.74
C GLU A 133 -4.81 1.61 11.70
N VAL A 134 -4.70 2.31 12.83
CA VAL A 134 -3.77 3.42 13.03
C VAL A 134 -2.54 2.95 13.81
N GLY A 135 -1.37 3.45 13.43
CA GLY A 135 -0.09 3.11 14.03
C GLY A 135 0.66 2.03 13.24
N GLY A 136 1.73 1.51 13.85
CA GLY A 136 2.44 0.34 13.32
C GLY A 136 1.63 -0.94 13.51
N PHE A 137 2.15 -2.04 12.99
CA PHE A 137 1.57 -3.36 13.17
C PHE A 137 2.46 -4.23 14.07
N ALA A 138 1.89 -5.30 14.65
CA ALA A 138 2.57 -6.16 15.65
C ALA A 138 3.76 -7.00 15.12
N GLY A 139 4.19 -6.76 13.87
CA GLY A 139 5.21 -7.51 13.15
C GLY A 139 4.69 -8.11 11.82
N PRO A 140 5.56 -8.38 10.84
CA PRO A 140 5.14 -8.70 9.47
C PRO A 140 4.28 -9.95 9.37
N GLN A 141 4.64 -11.01 10.09
CA GLN A 141 3.93 -12.28 10.06
C GLN A 141 2.54 -12.20 10.71
N PRO A 142 2.37 -11.68 11.94
CA PRO A 142 1.04 -11.46 12.52
C PRO A 142 0.13 -10.61 11.63
N PHE A 143 0.67 -9.55 11.02
CA PHE A 143 -0.10 -8.70 10.13
C PHE A 143 -0.50 -9.44 8.85
N LEU A 144 0.41 -10.20 8.24
CA LEU A 144 0.11 -11.03 7.06
C LEU A 144 -0.96 -12.09 7.36
N GLU A 145 -0.89 -12.78 8.50
CA GLU A 145 -1.91 -13.75 8.92
C GLU A 145 -3.29 -13.11 9.09
N MET A 146 -3.34 -11.89 9.64
CA MET A 146 -4.57 -11.10 9.74
C MET A 146 -5.09 -10.77 8.33
N VAL A 147 -4.24 -10.27 7.43
CA VAL A 147 -4.62 -9.95 6.04
C VAL A 147 -5.22 -11.17 5.34
N LEU A 148 -4.58 -12.34 5.47
CA LEU A 148 -5.05 -13.60 4.88
C LEU A 148 -6.43 -13.99 5.41
N THR A 149 -6.61 -13.91 6.73
CA THR A 149 -7.88 -14.24 7.39
C THR A 149 -8.99 -13.28 6.97
N ALA A 150 -8.76 -11.97 7.07
CA ALA A 150 -9.73 -10.93 6.74
C ALA A 150 -10.11 -10.93 5.25
N SER A 151 -9.16 -11.32 4.38
CA SER A 151 -9.39 -11.39 2.93
C SER A 151 -9.98 -12.72 2.45
N GLY A 152 -10.07 -13.74 3.31
CA GLY A 152 -10.52 -15.08 2.95
C GLY A 152 -9.55 -15.83 2.04
N LEU A 153 -8.23 -15.65 2.28
CA LEU A 153 -7.13 -16.27 1.52
C LEU A 153 -6.40 -17.37 2.32
N LYS A 154 -6.96 -17.77 3.46
CA LYS A 154 -6.46 -18.85 4.32
C LYS A 154 -7.06 -20.19 3.92
#